data_AF-A0A7Y1TEY5-F1
#
_entry.id   AF-A0A7Y1TEY5-F1
#
_cell.length_a   1.000
_cell.length_b   1.000
_cell.length_c   1.000
_cell.angle_alpha   90.00
_cell.angle_beta   90.00
_cell.angle_gamma   90.00
#
_symmetry.space_group_name_H-M   'P 1'
#
loop_
_entity.id
_entity.type
_entity.pdbx_description
1 polymer ?
#
loop_
_entity_poly.entity_id
_entity_poly.type
_entity_poly.pdbx_seq_one_letter_code
_entity_poly.pdbx_strand_id
1 'polypeptide(L)'
;MSQITIFLLYLIAAVGIAISRLPRFAEQARPYFLAASICAVIAVVLHAQHLFSLILPQHGLDLSIGSAASMIGLELALIALLAAIEPTLRGMSAGMLVLSAATAMLMGTAGDSSAGVALTWQVRAHVLIALLSYGLLTVGAIVSLFAMIQERRLQSARITPANQLFAPLETTEKLLIGVTAAGFAGLTLAIATGLSFVNDLVEQHLAHKFGLSLLAWVVFGTLLAGRFVAGWRGKRAVKLYLWGFATLCLAYFGSRFILEEILHRSWG
;
A
#
# COMPACT_ATOMS: atom_id res chain seq x y z
N MET A 1 21.24 10.90 -3.52
CA MET A 1 20.99 11.88 -2.43
C MET A 1 19.51 12.13 -2.19
N SER A 2 18.68 12.26 -3.23
CA SER A 2 17.22 12.46 -3.14
C SER A 2 16.49 11.44 -2.25
N GLN A 3 16.76 10.14 -2.41
CA GLN A 3 16.04 9.08 -1.70
C GLN A 3 16.26 9.13 -0.18
N ILE A 4 17.49 9.36 0.27
CA ILE A 4 17.83 9.42 1.72
C ILE A 4 17.10 10.61 2.36
N THR A 5 17.04 11.75 1.67
CA THR A 5 16.28 12.91 2.14
C THR A 5 14.80 12.58 2.26
N ILE A 6 14.20 11.95 1.24
CA ILE A 6 12.79 11.52 1.28
C ILE A 6 12.54 10.56 2.46
N PHE A 7 13.40 9.57 2.65
CA PHE A 7 13.34 8.61 3.75
C PHE A 7 13.35 9.30 5.12
N LEU A 8 14.32 10.20 5.34
CA LEU A 8 14.45 10.93 6.60
C LEU A 8 13.25 11.84 6.87
N LEU A 9 12.76 12.55 5.85
CA LEU A 9 11.58 13.41 6.00
C LEU A 9 10.33 12.58 6.38
N TYR A 10 10.12 11.41 5.74
CA TYR A 10 9.03 10.53 6.13
C TYR A 10 9.16 9.99 7.56
N LEU A 11 10.37 9.61 8.00
CA LEU A 11 10.59 9.17 9.39
C LEU A 11 10.33 10.30 10.39
N ILE A 12 10.82 11.51 10.12
CA ILE A 12 10.59 12.68 10.97
C ILE A 12 9.08 12.97 11.06
N ALA A 13 8.38 12.93 9.92
CA ALA A 13 6.94 13.13 9.89
C ALA A 13 6.18 12.02 10.64
N ALA A 14 6.56 10.76 10.47
CA ALA A 14 5.97 9.63 11.17
C ALA A 14 6.11 9.79 12.70
N VAL A 15 7.31 10.11 13.17
CA VAL A 15 7.59 10.36 14.58
C VAL A 15 6.78 11.55 15.10
N GLY A 16 6.77 12.67 14.38
CA GLY A 16 6.04 13.87 14.79
C GLY A 16 4.52 13.66 14.85
N ILE A 17 3.94 12.95 13.88
CA ILE A 17 2.51 12.59 13.89
C ILE A 17 2.19 11.63 15.04
N ALA A 18 3.03 10.62 15.30
CA ALA A 18 2.85 9.70 16.42
C ALA A 18 2.95 10.41 17.78
N ILE A 19 3.95 11.29 17.95
CA ILE A 19 4.15 12.08 19.17
C ILE A 19 2.97 13.02 19.42
N SER A 20 2.37 13.60 18.38
CA SER A 20 1.17 14.45 18.49
C SER A 20 -0.04 13.72 19.10
N ARG A 21 0.02 12.39 19.22
CA ARG A 21 -1.01 11.58 19.87
C ARG A 21 -0.68 11.08 21.25
N LEU A 22 0.56 11.19 21.70
CA LEU A 22 0.93 10.71 23.02
C LEU A 22 0.44 11.70 24.09
N PRO A 23 -0.14 11.21 25.20
CA PRO A 23 -0.72 12.09 26.22
C PRO A 23 0.33 12.99 26.90
N ARG A 24 1.61 12.58 26.90
CA ARG A 24 2.74 13.39 27.37
C ARG A 24 2.93 14.71 26.62
N PHE A 25 2.51 14.77 25.36
CA PHE A 25 2.70 15.94 24.49
C PHE A 25 1.38 16.61 24.12
N ALA A 26 0.31 16.37 24.90
CA ALA A 26 -1.04 16.85 24.59
C ALA A 26 -1.11 18.37 24.40
N GLU A 27 -0.41 19.15 25.24
CA GLU A 27 -0.38 20.61 25.15
C GLU A 27 0.30 21.12 23.86
N GLN A 28 1.26 20.37 23.33
CA GLN A 28 2.03 20.71 22.13
C GLN A 28 1.61 19.88 20.91
N ALA A 29 0.50 19.13 21.00
CA ALA A 29 0.07 18.21 19.95
C ALA A 29 -0.17 18.91 18.61
N ARG A 30 -0.75 20.11 18.63
CA ARG A 30 -1.05 20.90 17.43
C ARG A 30 0.21 21.36 16.67
N PRO A 31 1.19 22.04 17.30
CA PRO A 31 2.41 22.43 16.60
C PRO A 31 3.21 21.23 16.09
N TYR A 32 3.32 20.14 16.86
CA TYR A 32 3.97 18.91 16.38
C TYR A 32 3.26 18.32 15.15
N PHE A 33 1.93 18.26 15.17
CA PHE A 33 1.15 17.76 14.04
C PHE A 33 1.32 18.62 12.79
N LEU A 34 1.29 19.95 12.92
CA LEU A 34 1.46 20.88 11.79
C LEU A 34 2.87 20.76 11.20
N ALA A 35 3.91 20.81 12.02
CA ALA A 35 5.29 20.68 11.57
C ALA A 35 5.52 19.32 10.88
N ALA A 36 5.01 18.24 11.45
CA ALA A 36 5.12 16.91 10.87
C ALA A 36 4.32 16.77 9.56
N SER A 37 3.16 17.41 9.45
CA SER A 37 2.35 17.42 8.22
C SER A 37 3.05 18.19 7.11
N ILE A 38 3.65 19.35 7.42
CA ILE A 38 4.46 20.11 6.45
C ILE A 38 5.64 19.25 5.97
N CYS A 39 6.33 18.59 6.89
CA CYS A 39 7.43 17.67 6.58
C CYS A 39 6.99 16.53 5.66
N ALA A 40 5.85 15.88 5.96
CA ALA A 40 5.28 14.83 5.12
C ALA A 40 4.85 15.34 3.74
N VAL A 41 4.26 16.54 3.63
CA VAL A 41 3.91 17.13 2.33
C VAL A 41 5.16 17.39 1.49
N ILE A 42 6.22 17.94 2.09
CA ILE A 42 7.51 18.12 1.40
C ILE A 42 8.07 16.77 0.94
N ALA A 43 8.03 15.75 1.80
CA ALA A 43 8.47 14.40 1.47
C ALA A 43 7.67 13.81 0.29
N VAL A 44 6.34 13.97 0.27
CA VAL A 44 5.46 13.53 -0.82
C VAL A 44 5.80 14.23 -2.13
N VAL A 45 6.00 15.54 -2.11
CA VAL A 45 6.35 16.30 -3.33
C VAL A 45 7.70 15.83 -3.88
N LEU A 46 8.72 15.71 -3.03
CA LEU A 46 10.04 15.22 -3.44
C LEU A 46 10.00 13.76 -3.92
N HIS A 47 9.23 12.91 -3.24
CA HIS A 47 9.03 11.51 -3.62
C HIS A 47 8.36 11.42 -4.98
N ALA A 48 7.26 12.14 -5.20
CA ALA A 48 6.57 12.16 -6.49
C ALA A 48 7.48 12.68 -7.60
N GLN A 49 8.17 13.82 -7.40
CA GLN A 49 9.08 14.38 -8.38
C GLN A 49 10.20 13.41 -8.77
N HIS A 50 10.85 12.78 -7.78
CA HIS A 50 11.92 11.83 -8.05
C HIS A 50 11.40 10.57 -8.74
N LEU A 51 10.29 10.00 -8.26
CA LEU A 51 9.70 8.80 -8.84
C LEU A 51 9.23 9.02 -10.27
N PHE A 52 8.52 10.12 -10.54
CA PHE A 52 8.07 10.43 -11.90
C PHE A 52 9.24 10.81 -12.82
N SER A 53 10.35 11.36 -12.32
CA SER A 53 11.56 11.55 -13.13
C SER A 53 12.20 10.24 -13.59
N LEU A 54 12.01 9.15 -12.84
CA LEU A 54 12.48 7.81 -13.20
C LEU A 54 11.51 7.11 -14.16
N ILE A 55 10.20 7.34 -13.98
CA ILE A 55 9.15 6.59 -14.69
C ILE A 55 8.68 7.28 -15.99
N LEU A 56 8.83 8.61 -16.15
CA LEU A 56 8.38 9.36 -17.34
C LEU A 56 9.42 9.72 -18.41
N PRO A 57 10.74 9.40 -18.36
CA PRO A 57 11.66 9.86 -19.40
C PRO A 57 11.51 9.07 -20.71
N GLN A 58 11.17 9.79 -21.78
CA GLN A 58 11.29 9.54 -23.24
C GLN A 58 10.92 8.16 -23.86
N HIS A 59 10.89 7.03 -23.14
CA HIS A 59 10.76 5.70 -23.74
C HIS A 59 9.67 4.79 -23.12
N GLY A 60 9.08 5.06 -21.94
CA GLY A 60 8.02 4.21 -21.38
C GLY A 60 7.84 4.35 -19.88
N LEU A 61 6.90 3.59 -19.28
CA LEU A 61 6.80 3.48 -17.82
C LEU A 61 7.78 2.40 -17.33
N ASP A 62 8.85 2.76 -16.63
CA ASP A 62 9.67 1.79 -15.92
C ASP A 62 8.96 1.35 -14.63
N LEU A 63 8.37 0.16 -14.68
CA LEU A 63 7.64 -0.45 -13.57
C LEU A 63 8.49 -1.49 -12.84
N SER A 64 9.81 -1.32 -12.74
CA SER A 64 10.67 -2.17 -11.90
C SER A 64 10.05 -2.44 -10.52
N ILE A 65 10.45 -3.56 -9.87
CA ILE A 65 9.95 -3.91 -8.54
C ILE A 65 10.10 -2.72 -7.57
N GLY A 66 11.24 -2.03 -7.63
CA GLY A 66 11.53 -0.84 -6.86
C GLY A 66 10.59 0.32 -7.14
N SER A 67 10.41 0.70 -8.41
CA SER A 67 9.50 1.77 -8.83
C SER A 67 8.05 1.48 -8.43
N ALA A 68 7.58 0.24 -8.63
CA ALA A 68 6.22 -0.18 -8.27
C ALA A 68 6.01 -0.15 -6.74
N ALA A 69 6.96 -0.68 -5.95
CA ALA A 69 6.91 -0.60 -4.50
C ALA A 69 6.90 0.86 -4.02
N SER A 70 7.68 1.73 -4.67
CA SER A 70 7.72 3.15 -4.34
C SER A 70 6.43 3.89 -4.71
N MET A 71 5.75 3.52 -5.81
CA MET A 71 4.42 4.05 -6.15
C MET A 71 3.40 3.70 -5.07
N ILE A 72 3.38 2.45 -4.61
CA ILE A 72 2.56 2.03 -3.47
C ILE A 72 2.94 2.85 -2.23
N GLY A 73 4.23 3.04 -1.97
CA GLY A 73 4.74 3.91 -0.91
C GLY A 73 4.24 5.34 -0.96
N LEU A 74 4.20 5.94 -2.14
CA LEU A 74 3.67 7.28 -2.37
C LEU A 74 2.16 7.33 -2.08
N GLU A 75 1.41 6.33 -2.53
CA GLU A 75 -0.02 6.20 -2.23
C GLU A 75 -0.28 6.07 -0.73
N LEU A 76 0.50 5.22 -0.03
CA LEU A 76 0.45 5.10 1.42
C LEU A 76 0.71 6.45 2.11
N ALA A 77 1.65 7.27 1.61
CA ALA A 77 1.96 8.57 2.21
C ALA A 77 0.79 9.57 2.02
N LEU A 78 0.16 9.57 0.84
CA LEU A 78 -1.02 10.39 0.56
C LEU A 78 -2.21 10.00 1.45
N ILE A 79 -2.50 8.71 1.56
CA ILE A 79 -3.58 8.21 2.42
C ILE A 79 -3.25 8.47 3.90
N ALA A 80 -1.98 8.35 4.30
CA ALA A 80 -1.54 8.64 5.66
C ALA A 80 -1.78 10.10 6.04
N LEU A 81 -1.49 11.06 5.15
CA LEU A 81 -1.76 12.48 5.34
C LEU A 81 -3.25 12.75 5.54
N LEU A 82 -4.10 12.17 4.69
CA LEU A 82 -5.56 12.30 4.80
C LEU A 82 -6.07 11.67 6.10
N ALA A 83 -5.60 10.47 6.44
CA ALA A 83 -5.98 9.78 7.67
C ALA A 83 -5.52 10.55 8.91
N ALA A 84 -4.37 11.22 8.88
CA ALA A 84 -3.80 11.92 10.04
C ALA A 84 -4.62 13.16 10.45
N ILE A 85 -5.50 13.66 9.57
CA ILE A 85 -6.49 14.70 9.88
C ILE A 85 -7.39 14.21 11.02
N GLU A 86 -7.88 12.98 10.91
CA GLU A 86 -8.65 12.33 11.96
C GLU A 86 -7.68 11.91 13.07
N PRO A 87 -7.77 12.52 14.28
CA PRO A 87 -6.78 12.25 15.30
C PRO A 87 -6.67 10.74 15.57
N THR A 88 -7.78 10.00 15.62
CA THR A 88 -7.79 8.56 16.00
C THR A 88 -6.94 7.68 15.10
N LEU A 89 -6.63 8.14 13.87
CA LEU A 89 -5.86 7.39 12.88
C LEU A 89 -4.39 7.78 12.82
N ARG A 90 -3.95 8.83 13.52
CA ARG A 90 -2.55 9.33 13.45
C ARG A 90 -1.49 8.29 13.74
N GLY A 91 -1.73 7.33 14.65
CA GLY A 91 -0.77 6.26 14.89
C GLY A 91 -0.68 5.26 13.72
N MET A 92 -1.78 5.01 13.02
CA MET A 92 -1.79 4.23 11.77
C MET A 92 -1.11 5.01 10.64
N SER A 93 -1.40 6.31 10.51
CA SER A 93 -0.73 7.20 9.55
C SER A 93 0.78 7.19 9.74
N ALA A 94 1.27 7.23 10.99
CA ALA A 94 2.69 7.12 11.28
C ALA A 94 3.28 5.79 10.77
N GLY A 95 2.59 4.67 11.00
CA GLY A 95 3.01 3.36 10.47
C GLY A 95 3.05 3.31 8.93
N MET A 96 2.06 3.93 8.28
CA MET A 96 2.02 4.06 6.82
C MET A 96 3.20 4.89 6.30
N LEU A 97 3.52 6.02 6.94
CA LEU A 97 4.68 6.85 6.56
C LEU A 97 6.02 6.15 6.76
N VAL A 98 6.17 5.32 7.80
CA VAL A 98 7.37 4.48 7.97
C VAL A 98 7.52 3.51 6.80
N LEU A 99 6.42 2.88 6.37
CA LEU A 99 6.45 1.99 5.22
C LEU A 99 6.73 2.76 3.92
N SER A 100 6.14 3.94 3.74
CA SER A 100 6.45 4.85 2.62
C SER A 100 7.93 5.22 2.57
N ALA A 101 8.56 5.47 3.72
CA ALA A 101 10.00 5.71 3.82
C ALA A 101 10.78 4.49 3.31
N ALA A 102 10.47 3.29 3.82
CA ALA A 102 11.16 2.07 3.42
C ALA A 102 11.03 1.79 1.91
N THR A 103 9.83 1.93 1.34
CA THR A 103 9.61 1.75 -0.09
C THR A 103 10.29 2.80 -0.96
N ALA A 104 10.43 4.04 -0.47
CA ALA A 104 11.15 5.10 -1.18
C ALA A 104 12.66 4.79 -1.31
N MET A 105 13.21 3.95 -0.43
CA MET A 105 14.60 3.48 -0.54
C MET A 105 14.78 2.39 -1.60
N LEU A 106 13.69 1.77 -2.06
CA LEU A 106 13.74 0.73 -3.08
C LEU A 106 13.74 1.30 -4.50
N MET A 107 13.57 2.61 -4.66
CA MET A 107 13.70 3.25 -5.98
C MET A 107 15.09 2.95 -6.56
N GLY A 108 15.14 2.56 -7.83
CA GLY A 108 16.42 2.43 -8.56
C GLY A 108 17.10 3.78 -8.74
N THR A 109 18.33 3.75 -9.25
CA THR A 109 19.01 4.98 -9.67
C THR A 109 18.64 5.32 -11.11
N ALA A 110 18.72 6.59 -11.51
CA ALA A 110 18.34 7.03 -12.86
C ALA A 110 19.15 6.38 -14.00
N GLY A 111 20.21 5.62 -13.69
CA GLY A 111 20.98 4.84 -14.67
C GLY A 111 20.53 3.38 -14.83
N ASP A 112 19.63 2.89 -13.97
CA ASP A 112 19.14 1.50 -13.99
C ASP A 112 17.88 1.33 -14.85
N SER A 113 17.45 2.39 -15.54
CA SER A 113 16.23 2.39 -16.34
C SER A 113 16.31 1.37 -17.46
N SER A 114 15.58 0.27 -17.29
CA SER A 114 15.33 -0.70 -18.35
C SER A 114 14.68 0.01 -19.53
N ALA A 115 15.01 -0.40 -20.76
CA ALA A 115 14.50 0.25 -21.97
C ALA A 115 12.98 0.37 -21.88
N GLY A 116 12.48 1.61 -21.73
CA GLY A 116 11.07 1.85 -21.52
C GLY A 116 10.27 1.22 -22.66
N VAL A 117 9.20 0.50 -22.31
CA VAL A 117 8.25 0.00 -23.30
C VAL A 117 7.25 1.11 -23.57
N ALA A 118 7.08 1.48 -24.84
CA ALA A 118 6.06 2.42 -25.26
C ALA A 118 4.67 1.81 -25.03
N LEU A 119 4.09 2.08 -23.85
CA LEU A 119 2.76 1.60 -23.50
C LEU A 119 1.68 2.45 -24.17
N THR A 120 0.68 1.78 -24.74
CA THR A 120 -0.57 2.43 -25.19
C THR A 120 -1.30 3.06 -24.00
N TRP A 121 -2.14 4.07 -24.26
CA TRP A 121 -2.84 4.76 -23.18
C TRP A 121 -3.74 3.81 -22.37
N GLN A 122 -4.31 2.78 -23.02
CA GLN A 122 -5.15 1.78 -22.39
C GLN A 122 -4.37 0.94 -21.36
N VAL A 123 -3.15 0.49 -21.71
CA VAL A 123 -2.31 -0.28 -20.80
C VAL A 123 -1.83 0.60 -19.64
N ARG A 124 -1.50 1.88 -19.91
CA ARG A 124 -1.18 2.84 -18.83
C ARG A 124 -2.34 3.00 -17.85
N ALA A 125 -3.57 3.17 -18.35
CA ALA A 125 -4.76 3.28 -17.52
C ALA A 125 -4.98 2.01 -16.68
N HIS A 126 -4.84 0.83 -17.27
CA HIS A 126 -4.92 -0.45 -16.55
C HIS A 126 -3.87 -0.55 -15.44
N VAL A 127 -2.61 -0.22 -15.72
CA VAL A 127 -1.53 -0.25 -14.73
C VAL A 127 -1.84 0.69 -13.56
N LEU A 128 -2.32 1.91 -13.84
CA LEU A 128 -2.67 2.88 -12.80
C LEU A 128 -3.84 2.39 -11.93
N ILE A 129 -4.87 1.79 -12.53
CA ILE A 129 -5.98 1.18 -11.78
C ILE A 129 -5.50 0.01 -10.92
N ALA A 130 -4.63 -0.85 -11.46
CA ALA A 130 -4.07 -1.97 -10.74
C ALA A 130 -3.19 -1.52 -9.56
N LEU A 131 -2.35 -0.50 -9.75
CA LEU A 131 -1.52 0.08 -8.69
C LEU A 131 -2.36 0.75 -7.60
N LEU A 132 -3.37 1.54 -7.98
CA LEU A 132 -4.29 2.16 -7.03
C LEU A 132 -5.05 1.10 -6.22
N SER A 133 -5.51 0.02 -6.86
CA SER A 133 -6.11 -1.11 -6.15
C SER A 133 -5.13 -1.73 -5.17
N TYR A 134 -3.89 -1.95 -5.60
CA TYR A 134 -2.85 -2.57 -4.77
C TYR A 134 -2.50 -1.71 -3.56
N GLY A 135 -2.35 -0.39 -3.72
CA GLY A 135 -2.05 0.50 -2.60
C GLY A 135 -3.19 0.59 -1.60
N LEU A 136 -4.43 0.71 -2.06
CA LEU A 136 -5.62 0.58 -1.20
C LEU A 136 -5.63 -0.75 -0.44
N LEU A 137 -5.40 -1.87 -1.13
CA LEU A 137 -5.35 -3.19 -0.47
C LEU A 137 -4.14 -3.32 0.48
N THR A 138 -3.06 -2.59 0.24
CA THR A 138 -1.93 -2.48 1.19
C THR A 138 -2.34 -1.72 2.45
N VAL A 139 -3.11 -0.63 2.32
CA VAL A 139 -3.67 0.09 3.48
C VAL A 139 -4.52 -0.84 4.34
N GLY A 140 -5.41 -1.64 3.74
CA GLY A 140 -6.22 -2.58 4.51
C GLY A 140 -5.37 -3.70 5.16
N ALA A 141 -4.22 -4.05 4.59
CA ALA A 141 -3.28 -5.00 5.22
C ALA A 141 -2.66 -4.38 6.48
N ILE A 142 -2.25 -3.11 6.40
CA ILE A 142 -1.77 -2.34 7.55
C ILE A 142 -2.86 -2.24 8.62
N VAL A 143 -4.10 -1.89 8.24
CA VAL A 143 -5.25 -1.83 9.16
C VAL A 143 -5.47 -3.18 9.84
N SER A 144 -5.41 -4.28 9.09
CA SER A 144 -5.55 -5.65 9.60
C SER A 144 -4.46 -6.02 10.61
N LEU A 145 -3.20 -5.63 10.34
CA LEU A 145 -2.08 -5.83 11.27
C LEU A 145 -2.26 -5.01 12.55
N PHE A 146 -2.68 -3.74 12.43
CA PHE A 146 -2.99 -2.89 13.58
C PHE A 146 -4.11 -3.48 14.44
N ALA A 147 -5.19 -3.95 13.82
CA ALA A 147 -6.29 -4.62 14.51
C ALA A 147 -5.82 -5.89 15.24
N MET A 148 -4.98 -6.72 14.60
CA MET A 148 -4.40 -7.91 15.21
C MET A 148 -3.52 -7.59 16.43
N ILE A 149 -2.66 -6.56 16.32
CA ILE A 149 -1.80 -6.12 17.42
C ILE A 149 -2.66 -5.58 18.56
N GLN A 150 -3.65 -4.74 18.26
CA GLN A 150 -4.55 -4.16 19.25
C GLN A 150 -5.31 -5.24 20.02
N GLU A 151 -5.86 -6.24 19.34
CA GLU A 151 -6.57 -7.35 19.97
C GLU A 151 -5.66 -8.15 20.93
N ARG A 152 -4.42 -8.44 20.53
CA ARG A 152 -3.44 -9.14 21.40
C ARG A 152 -3.12 -8.31 22.64
N ARG A 153 -2.96 -6.99 22.50
CA ARG A 153 -2.68 -6.10 23.62
C ARG A 153 -3.82 -6.06 24.63
N LEU A 154 -5.07 -6.03 24.15
CA LEU A 154 -6.27 -6.11 24.98
C LEU A 154 -6.36 -7.45 25.73
N GLN A 155 -6.12 -8.57 25.04
CA GLN A 155 -6.11 -9.90 25.66
C GLN A 155 -5.02 -10.02 26.74
N SER A 156 -3.88 -9.34 26.57
CA SER A 156 -2.77 -9.36 27.54
C SER A 156 -2.89 -8.31 28.66
N ALA A 157 -3.99 -7.55 28.74
CA ALA A 157 -4.20 -6.45 29.69
C ALA A 157 -3.07 -5.40 29.73
N ARG A 158 -2.29 -5.26 28.65
CA ARG A 158 -1.17 -4.30 28.56
C ARG A 158 -1.69 -2.91 28.19
N ILE A 159 -2.20 -2.19 29.18
CA ILE A 159 -2.62 -0.79 29.03
C ILE A 159 -1.39 0.11 29.22
N THR A 160 -0.89 0.69 28.13
CA THR A 160 0.19 1.68 28.16
C THR A 160 -0.22 2.94 27.40
N PRO A 161 0.48 4.08 27.57
CA PRO A 161 0.20 5.30 26.80
C PRO A 161 0.22 5.09 25.27
N ALA A 162 0.97 4.09 24.79
CA ALA A 162 1.00 3.70 23.38
C ALA A 162 -0.34 3.14 22.87
N ASN A 163 -1.31 2.83 23.73
CA ASN A 163 -2.66 2.43 23.31
C ASN A 163 -3.38 3.55 22.56
N GLN A 164 -3.05 4.82 22.82
CA GLN A 164 -3.64 5.97 22.12
C GLN A 164 -3.20 6.07 20.65
N LEU A 165 -2.17 5.32 20.23
CA LEU A 165 -1.75 5.22 18.83
C LEU A 165 -2.65 4.29 18.01
N PHE A 166 -3.44 3.43 18.67
CA PHE A 166 -4.35 2.51 18.00
C PHE A 166 -5.76 3.10 17.99
N ALA A 167 -6.36 3.20 16.80
CA ALA A 167 -7.74 3.60 16.65
C ALA A 167 -8.68 2.58 17.32
N PRO A 168 -9.88 2.95 17.79
CA PRO A 168 -10.85 2.01 18.34
C PRO A 168 -11.15 0.84 17.37
N LEU A 169 -11.43 -0.35 17.91
CA LEU A 169 -11.71 -1.56 17.11
C LEU A 169 -12.86 -1.37 16.11
N GLU A 170 -13.90 -0.63 16.50
CA GLU A 170 -15.01 -0.33 15.59
C GLU A 170 -14.56 0.53 14.39
N THR A 171 -13.68 1.50 14.63
CA THR A 171 -13.11 2.35 13.58
C THR A 171 -12.23 1.56 12.64
N THR A 172 -11.36 0.68 13.17
CA THR A 172 -10.48 -0.16 12.34
C THR A 172 -11.29 -1.15 11.51
N GLU A 173 -12.37 -1.72 12.04
CA GLU A 173 -13.29 -2.58 11.27
C GLU A 173 -13.99 -1.81 10.13
N LYS A 174 -14.52 -0.61 10.39
CA LYS A 174 -15.16 0.22 9.37
C LYS A 174 -14.17 0.62 8.27
N LEU A 175 -12.97 1.05 8.65
CA LEU A 175 -11.91 1.40 7.71
C LEU A 175 -11.47 0.19 6.88
N LEU A 176 -11.30 -0.98 7.51
CA LEU A 176 -10.92 -2.19 6.81
C LEU A 176 -11.93 -2.50 5.71
N ILE A 177 -13.23 -2.49 6.01
CA ILE A 177 -14.28 -2.77 5.02
C ILE A 177 -14.30 -1.73 3.91
N GLY A 178 -14.24 -0.44 4.25
CA GLY A 178 -14.28 0.64 3.26
C GLY A 178 -13.11 0.57 2.28
N VAL A 179 -11.89 0.41 2.81
CA VAL A 179 -10.67 0.27 2.00
C VAL A 179 -10.66 -1.05 1.22
N THR A 180 -11.13 -2.15 1.81
CA THR A 180 -11.29 -3.44 1.08
C THR A 180 -12.23 -3.27 -0.10
N ALA A 181 -13.38 -2.61 0.09
CA ALA A 181 -14.37 -2.43 -0.96
C ALA A 181 -13.82 -1.56 -2.11
N ALA A 182 -13.15 -0.45 -1.79
CA ALA A 182 -12.52 0.41 -2.77
C ALA A 182 -11.39 -0.32 -3.54
N GLY A 183 -10.51 -1.01 -2.81
CA GLY A 183 -9.42 -1.81 -3.39
C GLY A 183 -9.95 -2.95 -4.26
N PHE A 184 -10.99 -3.66 -3.82
CA PHE A 184 -11.64 -4.74 -4.56
C PHE A 184 -12.33 -4.26 -5.84
N ALA A 185 -12.98 -3.09 -5.80
CA ALA A 185 -13.53 -2.46 -7.00
C ALA A 185 -12.43 -2.16 -8.02
N GLY A 186 -11.31 -1.58 -7.58
CA GLY A 186 -10.13 -1.38 -8.42
C GLY A 186 -9.56 -2.70 -8.97
N LEU A 187 -9.50 -3.75 -8.16
CA LEU A 187 -9.00 -5.07 -8.57
C LEU A 187 -9.91 -5.69 -9.64
N THR A 188 -11.22 -5.54 -9.48
CA THR A 188 -12.22 -6.01 -10.45
C THR A 188 -12.06 -5.28 -11.79
N LEU A 189 -11.89 -3.95 -11.76
CA LEU A 189 -11.62 -3.15 -12.96
C LEU A 189 -10.28 -3.53 -13.61
N ALA A 190 -9.25 -3.78 -12.81
CA ALA A 190 -7.96 -4.24 -13.30
C ALA A 190 -8.08 -5.60 -14.00
N ILE A 191 -8.75 -6.59 -13.39
CA ILE A 191 -8.97 -7.90 -14.03
C ILE A 191 -9.78 -7.77 -15.32
N ALA A 192 -10.88 -7.01 -15.29
CA ALA A 192 -11.76 -6.82 -16.44
C ALA A 192 -11.04 -6.15 -17.62
N THR A 193 -10.28 -5.08 -17.35
CA THR A 193 -9.48 -4.41 -18.39
C THR A 193 -8.29 -5.28 -18.83
N GLY A 194 -7.67 -6.03 -17.92
CA GLY A 194 -6.56 -6.94 -18.24
C GLY A 194 -6.93 -8.00 -19.26
N LEU A 195 -8.15 -8.54 -19.17
CA LEU A 195 -8.68 -9.52 -20.14
C LEU A 195 -8.82 -8.94 -21.55
N SER A 196 -8.98 -7.63 -21.71
CA SER A 196 -9.11 -7.00 -23.04
C SER A 196 -7.77 -6.84 -23.78
N PHE A 197 -6.64 -6.99 -23.08
CA PHE A 197 -5.30 -6.85 -23.67
C PHE A 197 -4.62 -8.19 -23.99
N VAL A 198 -5.14 -9.30 -23.45
CA VAL A 198 -4.52 -10.61 -23.62
C VAL A 198 -5.30 -11.41 -24.65
N ASN A 199 -4.67 -11.69 -25.80
CA ASN A 199 -5.23 -12.58 -26.82
C ASN A 199 -5.13 -14.05 -26.39
N ASP A 200 -3.98 -14.47 -25.82
CA ASP A 200 -3.76 -15.83 -25.32
C ASP A 200 -2.98 -15.87 -24.01
N LEU A 201 -3.70 -16.14 -22.90
CA LEU A 201 -3.16 -16.18 -21.53
C LEU A 201 -2.14 -17.32 -21.31
N VAL A 202 -2.28 -18.40 -22.08
CA VAL A 202 -1.46 -19.61 -21.94
C VAL A 202 -0.19 -19.52 -22.77
N GLU A 203 -0.27 -19.02 -24.01
CA GLU A 203 0.91 -18.82 -24.87
C GLU A 203 1.86 -17.75 -24.29
N GLN A 204 1.31 -16.71 -23.67
CA GLN A 204 2.09 -15.63 -23.06
C GLN A 204 2.61 -15.97 -21.64
N HIS A 205 2.48 -17.22 -21.18
CA HIS A 205 2.85 -17.65 -19.82
C HIS A 205 2.18 -16.82 -18.71
N LEU A 206 1.13 -16.03 -18.98
CA LEU A 206 0.47 -15.15 -18.02
C LEU A 206 -0.52 -15.88 -17.11
N ALA A 207 -0.79 -17.15 -17.37
CA ALA A 207 -1.78 -17.96 -16.66
C ALA A 207 -1.57 -18.00 -15.13
N HIS A 208 -0.32 -18.07 -14.66
CA HIS A 208 -0.02 -18.09 -13.23
C HIS A 208 -0.25 -16.73 -12.56
N LYS A 209 0.09 -15.62 -13.23
CA LYS A 209 -0.18 -14.25 -12.74
C LYS A 209 -1.69 -13.96 -12.68
N PHE A 210 -2.42 -14.35 -13.73
CA PHE A 210 -3.87 -14.20 -13.77
C PHE A 210 -4.59 -15.10 -12.75
N GLY A 211 -4.13 -16.35 -12.59
CA GLY A 211 -4.69 -17.27 -11.59
C GLY A 211 -4.53 -16.77 -10.15
N LEU A 212 -3.36 -16.21 -9.81
CA LEU A 212 -3.11 -15.64 -8.49
C LEU A 212 -3.93 -14.36 -8.24
N SER A 213 -4.09 -13.48 -9.23
CA SER A 213 -4.94 -12.29 -9.08
C SER A 213 -6.42 -12.64 -8.96
N LEU A 214 -6.89 -13.65 -9.70
CA LEU A 214 -8.24 -14.18 -9.57
C LEU A 214 -8.47 -14.84 -8.22
N LEU A 215 -7.48 -15.59 -7.69
CA LEU A 215 -7.55 -16.16 -6.35
C LEU A 215 -7.65 -15.07 -5.28
N ALA A 216 -6.83 -14.02 -5.38
CA ALA A 216 -6.92 -12.87 -4.49
C ALA A 216 -8.30 -12.19 -4.59
N TRP A 217 -8.83 -12.04 -5.81
CA TRP A 217 -10.18 -11.51 -6.05
C TRP A 217 -11.26 -12.36 -5.37
N VAL A 218 -11.23 -13.68 -5.51
CA VAL A 218 -12.17 -14.58 -4.81
C VAL A 218 -12.06 -14.44 -3.29
N VAL A 219 -10.84 -14.33 -2.74
CA VAL A 219 -10.63 -14.17 -1.30
C VAL A 219 -11.20 -12.83 -0.79
N PHE A 220 -10.91 -11.71 -1.46
CA PHE A 220 -11.45 -10.41 -1.08
C PHE A 220 -12.98 -10.32 -1.29
N GLY A 221 -13.50 -10.92 -2.37
CA GLY A 221 -14.94 -11.03 -2.60
C GLY A 221 -15.63 -11.84 -1.50
N THR A 222 -15.04 -12.97 -1.09
CA THR A 222 -15.52 -13.79 0.03
C THR A 222 -15.46 -13.02 1.35
N LEU A 223 -14.42 -12.23 1.58
CA LEU A 223 -14.29 -11.40 2.77
C LEU A 223 -15.43 -10.35 2.84
N LEU A 224 -15.70 -9.66 1.73
CA LEU A 224 -16.78 -8.67 1.66
C LEU A 224 -18.15 -9.34 1.79
N ALA A 225 -18.41 -10.43 1.07
CA ALA A 225 -19.66 -11.18 1.16
C ALA A 225 -19.88 -11.75 2.58
N GLY A 226 -18.85 -12.35 3.17
CA GLY A 226 -18.89 -12.88 4.53
C GLY A 226 -19.14 -11.79 5.59
N ARG A 227 -18.73 -10.54 5.31
CA ARG A 227 -19.08 -9.40 6.15
C ARG A 227 -20.56 -9.03 6.06
N PHE A 228 -21.13 -8.95 4.85
CA PHE A 228 -22.52 -8.55 4.63
C PHE A 228 -23.52 -9.64 5.01
N VAL A 229 -23.24 -10.91 4.68
CA VAL A 229 -24.16 -12.03 4.85
C VAL A 229 -24.01 -12.69 6.22
N ALA A 230 -22.78 -12.99 6.62
CA ALA A 230 -22.49 -13.79 7.81
C ALA A 230 -21.96 -12.95 8.98
N GLY A 231 -21.86 -11.63 8.82
CA GLY A 231 -21.43 -10.72 9.87
C GLY A 231 -20.02 -11.01 10.39
N TRP A 232 -19.10 -11.51 9.55
CA TRP A 232 -17.73 -11.84 9.98
C TRP A 232 -17.02 -10.61 10.59
N ARG A 233 -16.37 -10.81 11.74
CA ARG A 233 -15.67 -9.78 12.53
C ARG A 233 -14.37 -10.31 13.12
N GLY A 234 -13.52 -9.39 13.59
CA GLY A 234 -12.29 -9.70 14.33
C GLY A 234 -11.33 -10.63 13.58
N LYS A 235 -10.78 -11.63 14.30
CA LYS A 235 -9.70 -12.52 13.82
C LYS A 235 -9.97 -13.19 12.46
N ARG A 236 -11.22 -13.56 12.18
CA ARG A 236 -11.56 -14.25 10.91
C ARG A 236 -11.37 -13.31 9.72
N ALA A 237 -11.90 -12.10 9.81
CA ALA A 237 -11.78 -11.09 8.76
C ALA A 237 -10.30 -10.70 8.54
N VAL A 238 -9.57 -10.46 9.63
CA VAL A 238 -8.14 -10.10 9.59
C VAL A 238 -7.29 -11.19 8.94
N LYS A 239 -7.47 -12.46 9.34
CA LYS A 239 -6.69 -13.57 8.76
C LYS A 239 -6.98 -13.74 7.27
N LEU A 240 -8.25 -13.71 6.88
CA LEU A 240 -8.64 -13.86 5.48
C LEU A 240 -8.12 -12.68 4.64
N TYR A 241 -8.16 -11.46 5.17
CA TYR A 241 -7.57 -10.28 4.53
C TYR A 241 -6.07 -10.49 4.28
N LEU A 242 -5.32 -10.88 5.31
CA LEU A 242 -3.87 -11.09 5.19
C LEU A 242 -3.52 -12.21 4.19
N TRP A 243 -4.33 -13.27 4.12
CA TRP A 243 -4.20 -14.32 3.11
C TRP A 243 -4.46 -13.80 1.69
N GLY A 244 -5.52 -13.01 1.50
CA GLY A 244 -5.83 -12.39 0.21
C GLY A 244 -4.72 -11.43 -0.23
N PHE A 245 -4.23 -10.61 0.69
CA PHE A 245 -3.12 -9.69 0.43
C PHE A 245 -1.82 -10.43 0.11
N ALA A 246 -1.47 -11.47 0.85
CA ALA A 246 -0.29 -12.29 0.56
C ALA A 246 -0.37 -12.95 -0.84
N THR A 247 -1.56 -13.43 -1.21
CA THR A 247 -1.82 -13.98 -2.55
C THR A 247 -1.62 -12.90 -3.63
N LEU A 248 -2.10 -11.68 -3.39
CA LEU A 248 -1.92 -10.56 -4.30
C LEU A 248 -0.44 -10.15 -4.43
N CYS A 249 0.32 -10.15 -3.34
CA CYS A 249 1.77 -9.93 -3.36
C CYS A 249 2.48 -10.96 -4.23
N LEU A 250 2.11 -12.24 -4.10
CA LEU A 250 2.67 -13.30 -4.93
C LEU A 250 2.32 -13.13 -6.41
N ALA A 251 1.13 -12.63 -6.73
CA ALA A 251 0.70 -12.40 -8.10
C ALA A 251 1.62 -11.43 -8.84
N TYR A 252 2.01 -10.31 -8.22
CA TYR A 252 2.87 -9.30 -8.85
C TYR A 252 4.35 -9.49 -8.52
N PHE A 253 4.73 -9.38 -7.24
CA PHE A 253 6.12 -9.42 -6.81
C PHE A 253 6.68 -10.85 -6.86
N GLY A 254 5.90 -11.84 -6.44
CA GLY A 254 6.34 -13.24 -6.43
C GLY A 254 6.61 -13.78 -7.82
N SER A 255 5.66 -13.60 -8.75
CA SER A 255 5.83 -14.04 -10.14
C SER A 255 7.03 -13.39 -10.80
N ARG A 256 7.22 -12.08 -10.59
CA ARG A 256 8.34 -11.32 -11.16
C ARG A 256 9.68 -11.72 -10.57
N PHE A 257 9.78 -11.83 -9.25
CA PHE A 257 11.01 -12.25 -8.57
C PHE A 257 11.44 -13.65 -9.00
N ILE A 258 10.50 -14.60 -9.10
CA ILE A 258 10.82 -15.96 -9.55
C ILE A 258 11.30 -15.96 -11.01
N LEU A 259 10.67 -15.17 -11.88
CA LEU A 259 11.02 -15.11 -13.30
C LEU A 259 12.37 -14.41 -13.55
N GLU A 260 12.58 -13.23 -12.97
CA GLU A 260 13.76 -12.39 -13.22
C GLU A 260 14.99 -12.86 -12.43
N GLU A 261 14.83 -13.15 -11.12
CA GLU A 261 15.96 -13.41 -10.21
C GLU A 261 16.33 -14.89 -10.12
N ILE A 262 15.35 -15.80 -10.20
CA ILE A 262 15.60 -17.24 -10.06
C ILE A 262 15.76 -17.91 -11.42
N LEU A 263 14.90 -17.56 -12.38
CA LEU A 263 14.86 -18.21 -13.70
C LEU A 263 15.61 -17.43 -14.79
N HIS A 264 16.07 -16.20 -14.51
CA HIS A 264 16.73 -15.30 -15.47
C HIS A 264 15.97 -15.15 -16.80
N ARG A 265 14.64 -15.11 -16.76
CA ARG A 265 13.76 -14.87 -17.91
C ARG A 265 13.12 -13.48 -17.82
N SER A 266 12.85 -12.83 -18.96
CA SER A 266 12.18 -11.53 -18.96
C SER A 266 10.77 -11.65 -18.39
N TRP A 267 10.40 -10.73 -17.50
CA TRP A 267 9.03 -10.54 -17.07
C TRP A 267 8.31 -9.66 -18.10
N GLY A 268 7.73 -10.30 -19.11
CA GLY A 268 7.10 -9.63 -20.25
C GLY A 268 7.60 -10.19 -21.56
#